data_AF-A0A1Z4JEM2-F1
#
_entry.id   AF-A0A1Z4JEM2-F1
#
_cell.length_a   1.000
_cell.length_b   1.000
_cell.length_c   1.000
_cell.angle_alpha   90.00
_cell.angle_beta   90.00
_cell.angle_gamma   90.00
#
_symmetry.space_group_name_H-M   'P 1'
#
loop_
_entity.id
_entity.type
_entity.pdbx_description
1 polymer ?
#
loop_
_entity_poly.entity_id
_entity_poly.type
_entity_poly.pdbx_seq_one_letter_code
_entity_poly.pdbx_strand_id
1 'polypeptide(L)'
;MDENYRDRLIELLRKMRGESGSEQVISWRTLARNLDIPQSTLQSYVAGDKLPEIEQREKIAKGLKWTREELDAYLEDRILEPTKSIDEICREIRTVRDIDDLERIARVTLAQLTRMAKSL
;
A
#
# COMPACT_ATOMS: atom_id res chain seq x y z
N MET A 1 -1.22 18.69 3.56
CA MET A 1 -0.57 17.40 3.25
C MET A 1 0.56 17.25 4.26
N ASP A 2 0.47 16.21 5.09
CA ASP A 2 1.19 16.14 6.37
C ASP A 2 2.69 15.96 6.18
N GLU A 3 3.45 16.77 6.91
CA GLU A 3 4.91 16.70 7.07
C GLU A 3 5.36 15.28 7.45
N ASN A 4 4.55 14.61 8.27
CA ASN A 4 4.71 13.21 8.69
C ASN A 4 4.75 12.22 7.51
N TYR A 5 3.95 12.42 6.46
CA TYR A 5 3.96 11.54 5.27
C TYR A 5 5.32 11.59 4.56
N ARG A 6 5.88 12.80 4.42
CA ARG A 6 7.18 13.02 3.77
C ARG A 6 8.31 12.42 4.59
N ASP A 7 8.32 12.68 5.89
CA ASP A 7 9.37 12.17 6.78
C ASP A 7 9.39 10.64 6.79
N ARG A 8 8.22 10.00 6.83
CA ARG A 8 8.09 8.54 6.75
C ARG A 8 8.55 7.98 5.42
N LEU A 9 8.23 8.64 4.31
CA LEU A 9 8.72 8.22 3.00
C LEU A 9 10.25 8.28 2.93
N ILE A 10 10.85 9.36 3.43
CA ILE A 10 12.31 9.54 3.46
C ILE A 10 12.95 8.46 4.34
N GLU A 11 12.41 8.24 5.54
CA GLU A 11 12.89 7.20 6.46
C GLU A 11 12.79 5.81 5.82
N LEU A 12 11.68 5.51 5.15
CA LEU A 12 11.47 4.24 4.45
C LEU A 12 12.50 4.03 3.34
N LEU A 13 12.75 5.05 2.51
CA LEU A 13 13.75 4.97 1.45
C LEU A 13 15.17 4.77 2.00
N ARG A 14 15.49 5.37 3.15
CA ARG A 14 16.76 5.14 3.87
C ARG A 14 16.85 3.72 4.45
N LYS A 15 15.74 3.20 5.00
CA LYS A 15 15.63 1.80 5.45
C LYS A 15 15.88 0.83 4.29
N MET A 16 15.25 1.05 3.13
CA MET A 16 15.46 0.24 1.92
C MET A 16 16.91 0.27 1.42
N ARG A 17 17.64 1.35 1.72
CA ARG A 17 19.06 1.48 1.39
C ARG A 17 19.96 0.65 2.31
N GLY A 18 19.44 0.14 3.44
CA GLY A 18 20.21 -0.56 4.46
C GLY A 18 20.79 0.37 5.53
N GLU A 19 20.37 1.64 5.60
CA GLU A 19 20.87 2.57 6.64
C GLU A 19 20.38 2.23 8.05
N SER A 20 19.45 1.28 8.20
CA SER A 20 18.81 0.94 9.47
C SER A 20 19.25 -0.40 10.08
N GLY A 21 20.16 -1.14 9.44
CA GLY A 21 20.71 -2.37 10.01
C GLY A 21 21.78 -2.98 9.12
N SER A 22 22.95 -3.23 9.71
CA SER A 22 24.11 -4.12 9.41
C SER A 22 24.34 -4.77 8.03
N GLU A 23 23.63 -4.41 6.97
CA GLU A 23 23.85 -4.85 5.59
C GLU A 23 24.48 -3.74 4.76
N GLN A 24 25.17 -4.13 3.70
CA GLN A 24 25.88 -3.20 2.83
C GLN A 24 24.94 -2.11 2.32
N VAL A 25 25.21 -0.87 2.73
CA VAL A 25 24.45 0.31 2.31
C VAL A 25 24.56 0.44 0.79
N ILE A 26 23.46 0.20 0.09
CA ILE A 26 23.43 0.31 -1.38
C ILE A 26 23.45 1.79 -1.79
N SER A 27 23.91 2.08 -3.01
CA SER A 27 23.86 3.46 -3.52
C SER A 27 22.43 3.84 -3.90
N TRP A 28 22.10 5.14 -3.84
CA TRP A 28 20.81 5.66 -4.34
C TRP A 28 20.54 5.29 -5.80
N ARG A 29 21.59 5.19 -6.62
CA ARG A 29 21.51 4.73 -8.02
C ARG A 29 21.13 3.25 -8.12
N THR A 30 21.63 2.42 -7.21
CA THR A 30 21.28 0.99 -7.13
C THR A 30 19.83 0.84 -6.69
N LEU A 31 19.40 1.57 -5.66
CA LEU A 31 18.02 1.55 -5.19
C LEU A 31 17.04 2.03 -6.28
N ALA A 32 17.36 3.13 -6.96
CA ALA A 32 16.58 3.64 -8.09
C ALA A 32 16.41 2.59 -9.20
N ARG A 33 17.49 1.87 -9.54
CA ARG A 33 17.45 0.77 -10.51
C ARG A 33 16.59 -0.39 -10.04
N ASN A 34 16.69 -0.79 -8.77
CA ASN A 34 15.92 -1.89 -8.20
C ASN A 34 14.41 -1.57 -8.17
N LEU A 35 14.08 -0.30 -7.95
CA LEU A 35 12.70 0.19 -7.95
C LEU A 35 12.17 0.54 -9.34
N ASP A 36 13.00 0.51 -10.39
CA ASP A 36 12.63 1.00 -11.73
C ASP A 36 12.08 2.45 -11.70
N ILE A 37 12.72 3.30 -10.90
CA ILE A 37 12.41 4.73 -10.77
C ILE A 37 13.65 5.52 -11.21
N PRO A 38 13.52 6.59 -12.02
CA PRO A 38 14.66 7.43 -12.37
C PRO A 38 15.37 7.97 -11.12
N GLN A 39 16.70 7.94 -11.12
CA GLN A 39 17.50 8.39 -9.97
C GLN A 39 17.18 9.84 -9.56
N SER A 40 16.97 10.72 -10.53
CA SER A 40 16.57 12.12 -10.28
C SER A 40 15.24 12.21 -9.54
N THR A 41 14.25 11.43 -9.95
CA THR A 41 12.93 11.35 -9.31
C THR A 41 13.04 10.84 -7.88
N LEU A 42 13.84 9.79 -7.65
CA LEU A 42 14.08 9.27 -6.30
C LEU A 42 14.77 10.31 -5.40
N GLN A 43 15.73 11.06 -5.94
CA GLN A 43 16.39 12.14 -5.21
C GLN A 43 15.42 13.27 -4.85
N SER A 44 14.49 13.63 -5.74
CA SER A 44 13.42 14.61 -5.44
C SER A 44 12.50 14.15 -4.31
N TYR A 45 12.29 12.83 -4.15
CA TYR A 45 11.51 12.29 -3.02
C TYR A 45 12.26 12.44 -1.70
N VAL A 46 13.56 12.15 -1.71
CA VAL A 46 14.43 12.28 -0.53
C VAL A 46 14.61 13.75 -0.11
N ALA A 47 14.65 14.66 -1.09
CA ALA A 47 14.69 16.10 -0.85
C ALA A 47 13.35 16.68 -0.36
N GLY A 48 12.25 15.92 -0.49
CA GLY A 48 10.91 16.38 -0.13
C GLY A 48 10.26 17.32 -1.17
N ASP A 49 10.89 17.47 -2.33
CA ASP A 49 10.46 18.34 -3.44
C ASP A 49 9.28 17.76 -4.23
N LYS A 50 9.27 16.43 -4.39
CA LYS A 50 8.22 15.70 -5.12
C LYS A 50 7.71 14.54 -4.28
N LEU A 51 6.43 14.20 -4.43
CA LEU A 51 5.85 12.98 -3.89
C LEU A 51 5.67 11.92 -4.99
N PRO A 52 5.77 10.63 -4.65
CA PRO A 52 5.52 9.55 -5.60
C PRO A 52 4.05 9.50 -6.00
N GLU A 53 3.80 9.38 -7.30
CA GLU A 53 2.46 9.15 -7.83
C GLU A 53 2.08 7.67 -7.64
N ILE A 54 0.87 7.29 -8.05
CA ILE A 54 0.33 5.93 -7.82
C ILE A 54 1.28 4.86 -8.37
N GLU A 55 1.79 5.05 -9.59
CA GLU A 55 2.69 4.08 -10.21
C GLU A 55 4.02 3.93 -9.44
N GLN A 56 4.62 5.04 -8.98
CA GLN A 56 5.87 4.94 -8.24
C GLN A 56 5.66 4.38 -6.83
N ARG A 57 4.50 4.63 -6.21
CA ARG A 57 4.12 3.97 -4.96
C ARG A 57 4.01 2.46 -5.12
N GLU A 58 3.40 1.98 -6.21
CA GLU A 58 3.36 0.55 -6.51
C GLU A 58 4.75 -0.05 -6.68
N LYS A 59 5.66 0.66 -7.35
CA LYS A 59 7.06 0.24 -7.50
C LYS A 59 7.79 0.16 -6.16
N ILE A 60 7.62 1.16 -5.29
CA ILE A 60 8.19 1.18 -3.94
C ILE A 60 7.62 0.03 -3.09
N ALA A 61 6.30 -0.17 -3.11
CA ALA A 61 5.62 -1.23 -2.39
C ALA A 61 6.12 -2.62 -2.83
N LYS A 62 6.24 -2.86 -4.15
CA LYS A 62 6.81 -4.09 -4.71
C LYS A 62 8.24 -4.34 -4.22
N GLY A 63 9.06 -3.31 -4.14
CA GLY A 63 10.43 -3.40 -3.61
C GLY A 63 10.50 -3.85 -2.14
N LEU A 64 9.45 -3.57 -1.37
CA LEU A 64 9.30 -3.96 0.04
C LEU A 64 8.54 -5.28 0.23
N LYS A 65 8.06 -5.90 -0.86
CA LYS A 65 7.10 -7.01 -0.83
C LYS A 65 5.79 -6.65 -0.11
N TRP A 66 5.38 -5.39 -0.22
CA TRP A 66 4.11 -4.86 0.29
C TRP A 66 3.12 -4.63 -0.84
N THR A 67 1.84 -4.58 -0.49
CA THR A 67 0.79 -4.03 -1.36
C THR A 67 0.85 -2.51 -1.37
N ARG A 68 0.19 -1.88 -2.35
CA ARG A 68 0.04 -0.42 -2.38
C ARG A 68 -0.71 0.06 -1.13
N GLU A 69 -1.77 -0.65 -0.72
CA GLU A 69 -2.52 -0.28 0.49
C GLU A 69 -1.64 -0.33 1.75
N GLU A 70 -0.78 -1.33 1.89
CA GLU A 70 0.16 -1.44 3.02
C GLU A 70 1.15 -0.27 3.06
N LEU A 71 1.68 0.13 1.89
CA LEU A 71 2.54 1.31 1.79
C LEU A 71 1.79 2.59 2.17
N ASP A 72 0.60 2.81 1.62
CA ASP A 72 -0.20 4.00 1.90
C ASP A 72 -0.62 4.06 3.38
N ALA A 73 -0.94 2.92 4.00
CA ALA A 73 -1.21 2.83 5.42
C ALA A 73 0.02 3.17 6.26
N TYR A 74 1.20 2.66 5.89
CA TYR A 74 2.46 3.01 6.57
C TYR A 74 2.76 4.51 6.50
N LEU A 75 2.66 5.11 5.31
CA LEU A 75 2.97 6.53 5.09
C LEU A 75 1.96 7.47 5.77
N GLU A 76 0.69 7.06 5.89
CA GLU A 76 -0.35 7.83 6.56
C GLU A 76 -0.50 7.50 8.07
N ASP A 77 0.37 6.64 8.62
CA ASP A 77 0.29 6.15 10.00
C ASP A 77 -1.06 5.53 10.37
N ARG A 78 -1.65 4.81 9.41
CA ARG A 78 -2.90 4.09 9.60
C ARG A 78 -2.62 2.63 9.84
N ILE A 79 -3.39 2.04 10.75
CA ILE A 79 -3.43 0.60 10.92
C ILE A 79 -4.23 0.03 9.76
N LEU A 80 -3.60 -0.77 8.91
CA LEU A 80 -4.32 -1.54 7.91
C LEU A 80 -5.02 -2.70 8.62
N GLU A 81 -6.35 -2.76 8.56
CA GLU A 81 -7.05 -3.95 9.04
C GLU A 81 -6.63 -5.15 8.18
N PRO A 82 -6.39 -6.33 8.77
CA PRO A 82 -6.06 -7.52 8.01
C PRO A 82 -7.15 -7.78 6.99
N THR A 83 -6.77 -7.90 5.71
CA THR A 83 -7.71 -8.34 4.67
C THR A 83 -8.18 -9.74 5.04
N LYS A 84 -9.40 -9.84 5.59
CA LYS A 84 -10.01 -11.13 5.90
C LYS A 84 -10.11 -11.94 4.61
N SER A 85 -9.71 -13.20 4.68
CA SER A 85 -9.92 -14.13 3.57
C SER A 85 -11.42 -14.30 3.29
N ILE A 86 -11.77 -14.64 2.05
CA ILE A 86 -13.17 -14.94 1.70
C ILE A 86 -13.71 -16.06 2.61
N ASP A 87 -12.89 -17.03 3.00
CA ASP A 87 -13.28 -18.10 3.91
C ASP A 87 -13.58 -17.59 5.34
N GLU A 88 -12.81 -16.63 5.84
CA GLU A 88 -13.08 -15.99 7.14
C GLU A 88 -14.34 -15.14 7.09
N ILE A 89 -14.53 -14.36 6.03
CA ILE A 89 -15.76 -13.60 5.78
C ILE A 89 -16.95 -14.57 5.71
N CYS A 90 -16.83 -15.68 4.98
CA CYS A 90 -17.86 -16.72 4.89
C CYS A 90 -18.18 -17.35 6.24
N ARG A 91 -17.19 -17.56 7.13
CA ARG A 91 -17.42 -18.10 8.47
C ARG A 91 -18.17 -17.11 9.36
N GLU A 92 -17.80 -15.84 9.34
CA GLU A 92 -18.49 -14.79 10.10
C GLU A 92 -19.94 -14.63 9.62
N ILE A 93 -20.15 -14.62 8.31
CA ILE A 93 -21.47 -14.64 7.67
C ILE A 93 -22.32 -15.82 8.16
N ARG A 94 -21.75 -17.03 8.27
CA ARG A 94 -22.47 -18.21 8.81
C ARG A 94 -22.85 -18.07 10.28
N THR A 95 -22.20 -17.19 11.04
CA THR A 95 -22.55 -16.92 12.45
C THR A 95 -23.60 -15.84 12.62
N VAL A 96 -23.96 -15.12 11.54
CA VAL A 96 -25.06 -14.16 11.56
C VAL A 96 -26.38 -14.92 11.71
N ARG A 97 -27.07 -14.68 12.83
CA ARG A 97 -28.33 -15.35 13.18
C ARG A 97 -29.55 -14.82 12.42
N ASP A 98 -29.43 -13.65 11.80
CA ASP A 98 -30.49 -13.00 11.05
C ASP A 98 -30.17 -13.01 9.54
N ILE A 99 -30.79 -13.94 8.83
CA ILE A 99 -30.55 -14.20 7.40
C ILE A 99 -30.98 -13.02 6.53
N ASP A 100 -31.93 -12.21 7.00
CA ASP A 100 -32.48 -11.09 6.23
C ASP A 100 -31.47 -9.94 6.06
N ASP A 101 -30.66 -9.67 7.07
CA ASP A 101 -29.56 -8.71 6.98
C ASP A 101 -28.44 -9.21 6.06
N LEU A 102 -28.21 -10.52 6.06
CA LEU A 102 -27.21 -11.16 5.22
C LEU A 102 -27.58 -11.09 3.73
N GLU A 103 -28.86 -11.34 3.41
CA GLU A 103 -29.37 -11.23 2.05
C GLU A 103 -29.28 -9.79 1.54
N ARG A 104 -29.58 -8.81 2.41
CA ARG A 104 -29.47 -7.39 2.10
C ARG A 104 -28.01 -6.98 1.83
N ILE A 105 -27.07 -7.42 2.66
CA ILE A 105 -25.62 -7.18 2.45
C ILE A 105 -25.17 -7.82 1.14
N ALA A 106 -25.54 -9.08 0.88
CA ALA A 106 -25.15 -9.79 -0.33
C ALA A 106 -25.66 -9.08 -1.60
N ARG A 107 -26.90 -8.59 -1.60
CA ARG A 107 -27.48 -7.85 -2.73
C ARG A 107 -26.75 -6.53 -3.00
N VAL A 108 -26.39 -5.78 -1.95
CA VAL A 108 -25.65 -4.51 -2.10
C VAL A 108 -24.24 -4.75 -2.62
N THR A 109 -23.53 -5.73 -2.05
CA THR A 109 -22.16 -6.07 -2.47
C THR A 109 -22.12 -6.59 -3.90
N LEU A 110 -23.06 -7.46 -4.30
CA LEU A 110 -23.16 -7.95 -5.67
C LEU A 110 -23.44 -6.81 -6.66
N ALA A 111 -24.32 -5.87 -6.30
CA ALA A 111 -24.62 -4.72 -7.13
C ALA A 111 -23.40 -3.80 -7.31
N GLN A 112 -22.60 -3.58 -6.26
CA GLN A 112 -21.36 -2.80 -6.34
C GLN A 112 -20.30 -3.49 -7.20
N LEU A 113 -20.05 -4.79 -6.98
CA LEU A 113 -19.09 -5.56 -7.77
C LEU A 113 -19.48 -5.59 -9.26
N THR A 114 -20.76 -5.78 -9.56
CA THR A 114 -21.27 -5.76 -10.94
C THR A 114 -21.09 -4.39 -11.59
N ARG A 115 -21.27 -3.30 -10.82
CA ARG A 115 -21.07 -1.93 -11.31
C ARG A 115 -19.60 -1.67 -11.62
N MET A 116 -18.69 -2.09 -10.73
CA MET A 116 -17.24 -1.97 -10.93
C MET A 116 -16.76 -2.79 -12.14
N ALA A 117 -17.28 -4.00 -12.32
CA ALA A 117 -16.94 -4.86 -13.46
C ALA A 117 -17.42 -4.31 -14.81
N LYS A 118 -18.51 -3.51 -14.82
CA LYS A 118 -19.03 -2.86 -16.04
C LYS A 118 -18.37 -1.51 -16.34
N SER A 119 -17.62 -0.95 -15.40
CA SER A 119 -16.87 0.30 -15.56
C SER A 119 -15.40 0.09 -15.94
N LEU A 120 -14.97 -1.16 -16.08
CA LEU A 120 -13.72 -1.59 -16.71
C LEU A 120 -13.94 -1.81 -18.20
#